data_AF-A0A6I3MCN0-F1
#
_entry.id   AF-A0A6I3MCN0-F1
#
_cell.length_a   1.000
_cell.length_b   1.000
_cell.length_c   1.000
_cell.angle_alpha   90.00
_cell.angle_beta   90.00
_cell.angle_gamma   90.00
#
_symmetry.space_group_name_H-M   'P 1'
#
loop_
_entity.id
_entity.type
_entity.pdbx_description
1 polymer ?
#
loop_
_entity_poly.entity_id
_entity_poly.type
_entity_poly.pdbx_seq_one_letter_code
_entity_poly.pdbx_strand_id
1 'polypeptide(L)'
;MAGRRLYPDWMRERFVGLVLAGESVSSAGRLLGVPVPTVERWWKAAAVGVPLRKGRRGGLVEPLPPSHGKSGRYLSDADRAVIQAGLAWQLTLAEIGAMIGRDKSVISREVRRNRGADGVYRAALADRAAAAKRRRPKPFKLAANPQLRARVEAWMGDGWSPGLIAWMLAVTAGEDQTGRVSHETIYRALYVQEPVKWFV
;
A
#
# COMPACT_ATOMS: atom_id res chain seq x y z
N MET A 1 -10.31 -23.05 -28.36
CA MET A 1 -9.66 -22.00 -29.17
C MET A 1 -8.94 -21.03 -28.25
N ALA A 2 -7.60 -21.07 -28.19
CA ALA A 2 -6.83 -20.13 -27.39
C ALA A 2 -6.88 -18.74 -28.06
N GLY A 3 -7.63 -17.81 -27.48
CA GLY A 3 -7.71 -16.44 -27.99
C GLY A 3 -6.30 -15.86 -28.12
N ARG A 4 -5.93 -15.43 -29.33
CA ARG A 4 -4.63 -14.81 -29.61
C ARG A 4 -4.38 -13.71 -28.57
N ARG A 5 -3.31 -13.86 -27.78
CA ARG A 5 -2.81 -12.75 -26.96
C ARG A 5 -2.40 -11.65 -27.95
N LEU A 6 -3.19 -10.58 -28.02
CA LEU A 6 -2.99 -9.44 -28.92
C LEU A 6 -1.60 -8.78 -28.78
N TYR A 7 -0.92 -8.99 -27.65
CA TYR A 7 0.38 -8.40 -27.35
C TYR A 7 1.33 -9.46 -26.76
N PRO A 8 2.61 -9.43 -27.13
CA PRO A 8 3.62 -10.37 -26.65
C PRO A 8 3.95 -10.15 -25.16
N ASP A 9 4.43 -11.20 -24.50
CA ASP A 9 4.67 -11.18 -23.06
C ASP A 9 5.79 -10.19 -22.66
N TRP A 10 6.84 -10.03 -23.47
CA TRP A 10 7.89 -9.04 -23.22
C TRP A 10 7.36 -7.61 -23.14
N MET A 11 6.29 -7.28 -23.88
CA MET A 11 5.68 -5.95 -23.86
C MET A 11 4.94 -5.71 -22.55
N ARG A 12 4.33 -6.75 -21.97
CA ARG A 12 3.72 -6.69 -20.63
C ARG A 12 4.77 -6.50 -19.56
N GLU A 13 5.89 -7.23 -19.65
CA GLU A 13 7.01 -7.05 -18.73
C GLU A 13 7.62 -5.65 -18.84
N ARG A 14 7.80 -5.14 -20.07
CA ARG A 14 8.28 -3.77 -20.30
C ARG A 14 7.32 -2.73 -19.72
N PHE A 15 6.01 -2.93 -19.89
CA PHE A 15 4.98 -2.06 -19.30
C PHE A 15 5.11 -2.02 -17.78
N VAL A 16 5.19 -3.18 -17.12
CA VAL A 16 5.36 -3.25 -15.66
C VAL A 16 6.66 -2.53 -15.26
N GLY A 17 7.76 -2.78 -15.96
CA GLY A 17 9.05 -2.12 -15.74
C GLY A 17 8.97 -0.59 -15.80
N LEU A 18 8.27 -0.03 -16.79
CA LEU A 18 8.06 1.43 -16.89
C LEU A 18 7.30 1.97 -15.69
N VAL A 19 6.21 1.32 -15.29
CA VAL A 19 5.43 1.75 -14.11
C VAL A 19 6.28 1.64 -12.85
N LEU A 20 7.06 0.56 -12.69
CA LEU A 20 7.99 0.38 -11.57
C LEU A 20 9.07 1.48 -11.50
N ALA A 21 9.47 2.03 -12.65
CA ALA A 21 10.41 3.15 -12.78
C ALA A 21 9.78 4.53 -12.51
N GLY A 22 8.46 4.59 -12.24
CA GLY A 22 7.76 5.82 -11.87
C GLY A 22 6.82 6.35 -12.94
N GLU A 23 6.76 5.74 -14.13
CA GLU A 23 5.78 6.14 -15.14
C GLU A 23 4.35 5.89 -14.68
N SER A 24 3.44 6.78 -15.10
CA SER A 24 2.01 6.52 -14.91
C SER A 24 1.56 5.39 -15.84
N VAL A 25 0.52 4.65 -15.46
CA VAL A 25 -0.05 3.57 -16.30
C VAL A 25 -0.41 4.10 -17.70
N SER A 26 -1.02 5.28 -17.77
CA SER A 26 -1.40 5.91 -19.04
C SER A 26 -0.21 6.43 -19.84
N SER A 27 0.86 6.88 -19.18
CA SER A 27 2.12 7.29 -19.84
C SER A 27 2.83 6.08 -20.43
N ALA A 28 2.99 5.01 -19.64
CA ALA A 28 3.59 3.76 -20.08
C ALA A 28 2.81 3.11 -21.25
N GLY A 29 1.48 3.18 -21.24
CA GLY A 29 0.66 2.75 -22.39
C GLY A 29 0.95 3.53 -23.66
N ARG A 30 1.02 4.87 -23.57
CA ARG A 30 1.36 5.73 -24.71
C ARG A 30 2.77 5.45 -25.25
N LEU A 31 3.75 5.28 -24.38
CA LEU A 31 5.13 4.95 -24.76
C LEU A 31 5.24 3.61 -25.51
N LEU A 32 4.37 2.64 -25.19
CA LEU A 32 4.35 1.33 -25.84
C LEU A 32 3.40 1.24 -27.04
N GLY A 33 2.66 2.30 -27.36
CA GLY A 33 1.63 2.27 -28.39
C GLY A 33 0.44 1.37 -28.03
N VAL A 34 0.19 1.13 -26.74
CA VAL A 34 -0.88 0.26 -26.25
C VAL A 34 -2.03 1.10 -25.68
N PRO A 35 -3.29 0.84 -26.06
CA PRO A 35 -4.45 1.57 -25.52
C PRO A 35 -4.52 1.53 -23.99
N VAL A 36 -4.86 2.66 -23.37
CA VAL A 36 -4.95 2.81 -21.90
C VAL A 36 -5.82 1.72 -21.24
N PRO A 37 -7.02 1.38 -21.75
CA PRO A 37 -7.85 0.32 -21.14
C PRO A 37 -7.18 -1.06 -21.13
N THR A 38 -6.26 -1.32 -22.06
CA THR A 38 -5.51 -2.57 -22.13
C THR A 38 -4.42 -2.61 -21.07
N VAL A 39 -3.62 -1.55 -20.95
CA VAL A 39 -2.57 -1.50 -19.92
C VAL A 39 -3.12 -1.38 -18.49
N GLU A 40 -4.30 -0.79 -18.32
CA GLU A 40 -5.01 -0.82 -17.03
C GLU A 40 -5.40 -2.25 -16.62
N ARG A 41 -5.86 -3.08 -17.57
CA ARG A 41 -6.12 -4.50 -17.32
C ARG A 41 -4.83 -5.26 -17.00
N TRP A 42 -3.74 -4.96 -17.69
CA TRP A 42 -2.43 -5.57 -17.38
C TRP A 42 -1.97 -5.21 -15.97
N TRP A 43 -2.07 -3.94 -15.58
CA TRP A 43 -1.71 -3.52 -14.24
C TRP A 43 -2.55 -4.21 -13.18
N LYS A 44 -3.88 -4.26 -13.36
CA LYS A 44 -4.80 -4.97 -12.45
C LYS A 44 -4.44 -6.46 -12.31
N ALA A 45 -4.02 -7.10 -13.40
CA ALA A 45 -3.61 -8.50 -13.38
C ALA A 45 -2.23 -8.71 -12.71
N ALA A 46 -1.27 -7.83 -12.97
CA ALA A 46 0.12 -7.99 -12.54
C ALA A 46 0.36 -7.53 -11.08
N ALA A 47 -0.26 -6.44 -10.65
CA ALA A 47 0.14 -5.67 -9.47
C ALA A 47 -0.84 -5.81 -8.28
N VAL A 48 -1.06 -7.04 -7.83
CA VAL A 48 -1.99 -7.35 -6.73
C VAL A 48 -1.55 -6.66 -5.44
N GLY A 49 -2.41 -5.79 -4.91
CA GLY A 49 -2.17 -5.09 -3.63
C GLY A 49 -1.12 -3.98 -3.69
N VAL A 50 -0.76 -3.50 -4.90
CA VAL A 50 0.11 -2.33 -5.09
C VAL A 50 -0.75 -1.09 -5.37
N PRO A 51 -0.76 -0.08 -4.49
CA PRO A 51 -1.56 1.13 -4.70
C PRO A 51 -0.97 2.02 -5.79
N LEU A 52 -1.84 2.62 -6.59
CA LEU A 52 -1.51 3.70 -7.52
C LEU A 52 -2.12 5.01 -7.06
N ARG A 53 -1.40 6.12 -7.23
CA ARG A 53 -1.96 7.46 -7.16
C ARG A 53 -2.75 7.73 -8.44
N LYS A 54 -4.02 8.10 -8.32
CA LYS A 54 -4.85 8.54 -9.44
C LYS A 54 -4.49 9.97 -9.86
N GLY A 55 -4.65 10.30 -11.15
CA GLY A 55 -4.52 11.67 -11.68
C GLY A 55 -3.46 11.85 -12.77
N ARG A 56 -3.34 13.08 -13.28
CA ARG A 56 -2.49 13.43 -14.44
C ARG A 56 -0.98 13.20 -14.22
N ARG A 57 -0.53 13.34 -12.97
CA ARG A 57 0.82 12.97 -12.47
C ARG A 57 0.77 11.68 -11.62
N GLY A 58 -0.25 10.86 -11.83
CA GLY A 58 -0.44 9.59 -11.12
C GLY A 58 0.70 8.62 -11.39
N GLY A 59 0.85 7.62 -10.55
CA GLY A 59 2.02 6.74 -10.57
C GLY A 59 2.08 5.93 -9.28
N LEU A 60 3.18 5.20 -9.09
CA LEU A 60 3.38 4.48 -7.84
C LEU A 60 3.46 5.44 -6.67
N VAL A 61 2.85 5.07 -5.55
CA VAL A 61 2.92 5.84 -4.30
C VAL A 61 4.31 5.64 -3.70
N GLU A 62 5.16 6.68 -3.65
CA GLU A 62 6.49 6.62 -3.02
C GLU A 62 6.47 6.75 -1.48
N PRO A 63 7.55 6.35 -0.76
CA PRO A 63 8.63 5.45 -1.16
C PRO A 63 8.54 4.09 -0.44
N LEU A 64 9.29 3.09 -0.94
CA LEU A 64 9.61 1.90 -0.16
C LEU A 64 10.55 2.32 0.98
N PRO A 65 10.24 2.01 2.25
CA PRO A 65 11.26 2.11 3.29
C PRO A 65 12.41 1.16 2.96
N PRO A 66 13.65 1.47 3.38
CA PRO A 66 14.81 0.63 3.10
C PRO A 66 14.50 -0.82 3.51
N SER A 67 14.91 -1.75 2.65
CA SER A 67 14.90 -3.17 2.96
C SER A 67 15.75 -3.35 4.21
N HIS A 68 15.09 -3.51 5.37
CA HIS A 68 15.80 -3.92 6.57
C HIS A 68 16.36 -5.31 6.25
N GLY A 69 17.70 -5.44 6.31
CA GLY A 69 18.41 -6.68 6.06
C GLY A 69 17.81 -7.86 6.83
N LYS A 70 18.13 -9.09 6.39
CA LYS A 70 17.54 -10.37 6.84
C LYS A 70 17.01 -10.36 8.29
N SER A 71 15.78 -9.90 8.48
CA SER A 71 15.07 -10.13 9.73
C SER A 71 14.54 -11.56 9.66
N GLY A 72 14.75 -12.35 10.70
CA GLY A 72 14.28 -13.75 10.73
C GLY A 72 12.78 -13.90 10.42
N ARG A 73 11.99 -12.82 10.52
CA ARG A 73 10.55 -12.80 10.25
C ARG A 73 10.14 -12.47 8.82
N TYR A 74 10.89 -11.66 8.07
CA TYR A 74 10.44 -11.14 6.76
C TYR A 74 11.45 -11.46 5.65
N LEU A 75 10.94 -11.77 4.45
CA LEU A 75 11.76 -11.84 3.25
C LEU A 75 12.23 -10.43 2.87
N SER A 76 13.53 -10.30 2.61
CA SER A 76 14.18 -9.13 2.04
C SER A 76 13.84 -8.97 0.55
N ASP A 77 14.17 -7.81 -0.02
CA ASP A 77 14.20 -7.58 -1.46
C ASP A 77 15.12 -8.56 -2.20
N ALA A 78 16.31 -8.81 -1.65
CA ALA A 78 17.26 -9.79 -2.19
C ALA A 78 16.66 -11.22 -2.19
N ASP A 79 15.99 -11.62 -1.10
CA ASP A 79 15.30 -12.91 -1.03
C ASP A 79 14.25 -13.04 -2.14
N ARG A 80 13.46 -11.98 -2.37
CA ARG A 80 12.43 -11.98 -3.42
C ARG A 80 13.03 -11.99 -4.83
N ALA A 81 14.16 -11.33 -5.04
CA ALA A 81 14.89 -11.39 -6.31
C ALA A 81 15.37 -12.82 -6.61
N VAL A 82 15.90 -13.54 -5.60
CA VAL A 82 16.28 -14.95 -5.75
C VAL A 82 15.05 -15.82 -6.04
N ILE A 83 13.92 -15.58 -5.37
CA ILE A 83 12.66 -16.30 -5.67
C ILE A 83 12.25 -16.10 -7.14
N GLN A 84 12.27 -14.85 -7.63
CA GLN A 84 11.92 -14.57 -9.02
C GLN A 84 12.86 -15.27 -10.01
N ALA A 85 14.18 -15.19 -9.79
CA ALA A 85 15.17 -15.83 -10.64
C ALA A 85 15.03 -17.35 -10.63
N GLY A 86 14.88 -17.96 -9.44
CA GLY A 86 14.71 -19.39 -9.30
C GLY A 86 13.45 -19.91 -9.99
N LEU A 87 12.33 -19.19 -9.90
CA LEU A 87 11.11 -19.53 -10.64
C LEU A 87 11.30 -19.44 -12.16
N ALA A 88 12.06 -18.45 -12.64
CA ALA A 88 12.36 -18.31 -14.07
C ALA A 88 13.25 -19.45 -14.59
N TRP A 89 14.15 -19.96 -13.75
CA TRP A 89 14.97 -21.14 -14.02
C TRP A 89 14.29 -22.47 -13.67
N GLN A 90 12.99 -22.44 -13.34
CA GLN A 90 12.20 -23.61 -12.98
C GLN A 90 12.74 -24.42 -11.79
N LEU A 91 13.51 -23.78 -10.90
CA LEU A 91 13.93 -24.40 -9.66
C LEU A 91 12.73 -24.71 -8.77
N THR A 92 12.84 -25.78 -7.99
CA THR A 92 11.84 -26.13 -6.99
C THR A 92 11.82 -25.11 -5.85
N LEU A 93 10.67 -24.97 -5.19
CA LEU A 93 10.55 -24.08 -4.03
C LEU A 93 11.48 -24.48 -2.87
N ALA A 94 11.89 -25.76 -2.80
CA ALA A 94 12.84 -26.26 -1.81
C ALA A 94 14.26 -25.79 -2.11
N GLU A 95 14.71 -25.89 -3.38
CA GLU A 95 16.03 -25.38 -3.81
C GLU A 95 16.12 -23.87 -3.59
N ILE A 96 15.10 -23.12 -4.01
CA ILE A 96 15.03 -21.67 -3.78
C ILE A 96 15.11 -21.37 -2.28
N GLY A 97 14.38 -22.11 -1.45
CA GLY A 97 14.41 -22.00 0.00
C GLY A 97 15.82 -22.24 0.58
N ALA A 98 16.50 -23.28 0.13
CA ALA A 98 17.86 -23.60 0.54
C ALA A 98 18.84 -22.47 0.20
N MET A 99 18.74 -21.87 -1.00
CA MET A 99 19.60 -20.76 -1.43
C MET A 99 19.50 -19.53 -0.52
N ILE A 100 18.32 -19.22 0.01
CA ILE A 100 18.10 -18.03 0.85
C ILE A 100 17.98 -18.33 2.35
N GLY A 101 18.13 -19.59 2.76
CA GLY A 101 18.01 -20.03 4.16
C GLY A 101 16.59 -19.96 4.70
N ARG A 102 15.59 -20.35 3.89
CA ARG A 102 14.16 -20.32 4.23
C ARG A 102 13.49 -21.65 3.91
N ASP A 103 12.48 -22.00 4.70
CA ASP A 103 11.67 -23.19 4.42
C ASP A 103 10.82 -23.01 3.16
N LYS A 104 10.59 -24.11 2.40
CA LYS A 104 9.79 -24.13 1.17
C LYS A 104 8.39 -23.55 1.35
N SER A 105 7.80 -23.68 2.55
CA SER A 105 6.45 -23.17 2.85
C SER A 105 6.45 -21.64 2.94
N VAL A 106 7.57 -21.00 3.28
CA VAL A 106 7.71 -19.54 3.24
C VAL A 106 7.63 -19.07 1.79
N ILE A 107 8.39 -19.72 0.91
CA ILE A 107 8.42 -19.41 -0.53
C ILE A 107 7.04 -19.63 -1.15
N SER A 108 6.41 -20.77 -0.87
CA SER A 108 5.06 -21.09 -1.35
C SER A 108 4.03 -20.02 -0.95
N ARG A 109 4.02 -19.61 0.33
CA ARG A 109 3.09 -18.57 0.81
C ARG A 109 3.38 -17.20 0.19
N GLU A 110 4.64 -16.86 -0.01
CA GLU A 110 5.05 -15.60 -0.67
C GLU A 110 4.56 -15.58 -2.12
N VAL A 111 4.90 -16.61 -2.90
CA VAL A 111 4.55 -16.74 -4.32
C VAL A 111 3.03 -16.77 -4.48
N ARG A 112 2.31 -17.58 -3.71
CA ARG A 112 0.84 -17.66 -3.78
C ARG A 112 0.18 -16.31 -3.50
N ARG A 113 0.74 -15.50 -2.59
CA ARG A 113 0.17 -14.21 -2.20
C ARG A 113 0.44 -13.11 -3.23
N ASN A 114 1.59 -13.15 -3.89
CA ASN A 114 2.08 -12.05 -4.72
C ASN A 114 2.21 -12.41 -6.22
N ARG A 115 1.78 -13.60 -6.63
CA ARG A 115 1.63 -13.96 -8.05
C ARG A 115 0.45 -13.20 -8.64
N GLY A 116 0.66 -12.55 -9.77
CA GLY A 116 -0.40 -11.86 -10.51
C GLY A 116 -1.44 -12.85 -11.04
N ALA A 117 -2.62 -12.32 -11.39
CA ALA A 117 -3.65 -13.09 -12.11
C ALA A 117 -3.18 -13.51 -13.52
N ASP A 118 -2.11 -12.88 -14.03
CA ASP A 118 -1.40 -13.30 -15.23
C ASP A 118 -0.48 -14.53 -15.00
N GLY A 119 -0.39 -15.01 -13.77
CA GLY A 119 0.41 -16.17 -13.38
C GLY A 119 1.87 -15.86 -13.11
N VAL A 120 2.32 -14.61 -13.20
CA VAL A 120 3.74 -14.24 -13.06
C VAL A 120 4.03 -13.72 -11.65
N TYR A 121 5.12 -14.17 -11.06
CA TYR A 121 5.65 -13.61 -9.81
C TYR A 121 6.69 -12.53 -10.13
N ARG A 122 6.50 -11.33 -9.59
CA ARG A 122 7.43 -10.19 -9.77
C ARG A 122 7.88 -9.66 -8.41
N ALA A 123 9.16 -9.81 -8.10
CA ALA A 123 9.78 -9.42 -6.83
C ALA A 123 9.52 -7.96 -6.49
N ALA A 124 9.77 -7.05 -7.45
CA ALA A 124 9.58 -5.61 -7.24
C ALA A 124 8.12 -5.25 -6.87
N LEU A 125 7.13 -5.93 -7.45
CA LEU A 125 5.71 -5.72 -7.08
C LEU A 125 5.40 -6.32 -5.71
N ALA A 126 5.96 -7.48 -5.38
CA ALA A 126 5.83 -8.10 -4.07
C ALA A 126 6.43 -7.21 -2.95
N ASP A 127 7.58 -6.57 -3.19
CA ASP A 127 8.18 -5.60 -2.29
C ASP A 127 7.27 -4.37 -2.08
N ARG A 128 6.73 -3.82 -3.17
CA ARG A 128 5.79 -2.69 -3.12
C ARG A 128 4.53 -3.06 -2.32
N ALA A 129 3.96 -4.24 -2.57
CA ALA A 129 2.78 -4.73 -1.86
C ALA A 129 3.08 -4.97 -0.36
N ALA A 130 4.26 -5.49 -0.03
CA ALA A 130 4.71 -5.66 1.34
C ALA A 130 4.87 -4.30 2.04
N ALA A 131 5.50 -3.32 1.39
CA ALA A 131 5.65 -1.96 1.90
C ALA A 131 4.29 -1.28 2.14
N ALA A 132 3.36 -1.39 1.19
CA ALA A 132 2.00 -0.86 1.34
C ALA A 132 1.27 -1.49 2.54
N LYS A 133 1.40 -2.81 2.73
CA LYS A 133 0.82 -3.52 3.90
C LYS A 133 1.47 -3.13 5.22
N ARG A 134 2.78 -2.87 5.24
CA ARG A 134 3.49 -2.41 6.45
C ARG A 134 3.02 -1.04 6.92
N ARG A 135 2.57 -0.16 6.00
CA ARG A 135 2.15 1.21 6.34
C ARG A 135 1.04 1.25 7.40
N ARG A 136 0.18 0.23 7.51
CA ARG A 136 -1.01 0.12 8.41
C ARG A 136 -1.38 1.47 9.08
N PRO A 137 -1.86 2.47 8.31
CA PRO A 137 -2.29 3.71 8.92
C PRO A 137 -3.52 3.37 9.76
N LYS A 138 -3.41 3.47 11.08
CA LYS A 138 -4.62 3.40 11.92
C LYS A 138 -5.41 4.67 11.61
N PRO A 139 -6.67 4.58 11.16
CA PRO A 139 -7.50 5.77 11.01
C PRO A 139 -7.51 6.49 12.36
N PHE A 140 -7.26 7.79 12.34
CA PHE A 140 -7.28 8.58 13.57
C PHE A 140 -8.67 8.51 14.20
N LYS A 141 -8.72 8.51 15.53
CA LYS A 141 -9.96 8.28 16.27
C LYS A 141 -11.09 9.25 15.90
N LEU A 142 -10.75 10.51 15.61
CA LEU A 142 -11.71 11.53 15.15
C LEU A 142 -12.16 11.31 13.69
N ALA A 143 -11.27 10.86 12.80
CA ALA A 143 -11.65 10.50 11.43
C ALA A 143 -12.52 9.24 11.37
N ALA A 144 -12.33 8.31 12.31
CA ALA A 144 -13.10 7.07 12.41
C ALA A 144 -14.45 7.24 13.13
N ASN A 145 -14.64 8.32 13.90
CA ASN A 145 -15.86 8.57 14.68
C ASN A 145 -16.42 9.98 14.39
N PRO A 146 -17.31 10.13 13.39
CA PRO A 146 -17.88 11.41 13.00
C PRO A 146 -18.65 12.14 14.12
N GLN A 147 -19.30 11.40 15.02
CA GLN A 147 -20.04 11.99 16.15
C GLN A 147 -19.09 12.62 17.17
N LEU A 148 -18.01 11.91 17.49
CA LEU A 148 -16.96 12.43 18.36
C LEU A 148 -16.29 13.66 17.74
N ARG A 149 -16.05 13.62 16.43
CA ARG A 149 -15.49 14.74 15.67
C ARG A 149 -16.40 15.96 15.75
N ALA A 150 -17.68 15.84 15.40
CA ALA A 150 -18.63 16.95 15.41
C ALA A 150 -18.73 17.65 16.78
N ARG A 151 -18.61 16.88 17.87
CA ARG A 151 -18.63 17.42 19.24
C ARG A 151 -17.35 18.19 19.60
N VAL A 152 -16.18 17.69 19.16
CA VAL A 152 -14.91 18.43 19.28
C VAL A 152 -14.97 19.71 18.45
N GLU A 153 -15.50 19.65 17.23
CA GLU A 153 -15.66 20.78 16.32
C GLU A 153 -16.56 21.87 16.90
N ALA A 154 -17.72 21.49 17.47
CA ALA A 154 -18.63 22.42 18.12
C ALA A 154 -17.98 23.16 19.30
N TRP A 155 -17.35 22.43 20.23
CA TRP A 155 -16.71 23.06 21.40
C TRP A 155 -15.47 23.89 21.03
N MET A 156 -14.74 23.51 19.98
CA MET A 156 -13.69 24.37 19.42
C MET A 156 -14.26 25.68 18.87
N GLY A 157 -15.42 25.63 18.20
CA GLY A 157 -16.14 26.82 17.72
C GLY A 157 -16.63 27.73 18.87
N ASP A 158 -16.98 27.14 20.00
CA ASP A 158 -17.32 27.85 21.24
C ASP A 158 -16.07 28.40 21.98
N GLY A 159 -14.87 28.23 21.42
CA GLY A 159 -13.61 28.76 21.97
C GLY A 159 -12.96 27.91 23.05
N TRP A 160 -13.38 26.64 23.21
CA TRP A 160 -12.81 25.77 24.24
C TRP A 160 -11.39 25.34 23.88
N SER A 161 -10.51 25.24 24.88
CA SER A 161 -9.17 24.71 24.67
C SER A 161 -9.19 23.19 24.43
N PRO A 162 -8.25 22.63 23.63
CA PRO A 162 -8.14 21.18 23.44
C PRO A 162 -7.99 20.38 24.74
N GLY A 163 -7.36 20.96 25.77
CA GLY A 163 -7.28 20.37 27.11
C GLY A 163 -8.65 20.24 27.78
N LEU A 164 -9.45 21.30 27.72
CA LEU A 164 -10.80 21.33 28.29
C LEU A 164 -11.74 20.35 27.56
N ILE A 165 -11.66 20.31 26.23
CA ILE A 165 -12.43 19.36 25.40
C ILE A 165 -12.08 17.92 25.75
N ALA A 166 -10.79 17.58 25.84
CA ALA A 166 -10.34 16.24 26.21
C ALA A 166 -10.85 15.82 27.60
N TRP A 167 -10.80 16.75 28.56
CA TRP A 167 -11.35 16.53 29.91
C TRP A 167 -12.86 16.29 29.88
N MET A 168 -13.62 17.14 29.19
CA MET A 168 -15.09 17.01 29.11
C MET A 168 -15.51 15.71 28.41
N LEU A 169 -14.79 15.29 27.37
CA LEU A 169 -15.00 13.99 26.72
C LEU A 169 -14.71 12.82 27.66
N ALA A 170 -13.69 12.93 28.52
CA ALA A 170 -13.41 11.89 29.51
C ALA A 170 -14.51 11.78 30.57
N VAL A 171 -15.05 12.91 31.02
CA VAL A 171 -16.15 12.96 32.01
C VAL A 171 -17.45 12.43 31.41
N THR A 172 -17.80 12.81 30.17
CA THR A 172 -19.07 12.44 29.53
C THR A 172 -19.10 11.02 28.97
N ALA A 173 -17.94 10.41 28.71
CA ALA A 173 -17.87 9.10 28.06
C ALA A 173 -18.19 7.91 28.99
N GLY A 174 -18.28 8.10 30.32
CA GLY A 174 -18.53 6.98 31.24
C GLY A 174 -17.47 5.88 31.07
N GLU A 175 -17.86 4.60 31.05
CA GLU A 175 -16.94 3.47 30.79
C GLU A 175 -16.58 3.29 29.31
N ASP A 176 -17.28 3.94 28.38
CA ASP A 176 -17.03 3.81 26.96
C ASP A 176 -15.76 4.57 26.54
N GLN A 177 -14.66 3.82 26.40
CA GLN A 177 -13.38 4.37 26.00
C GLN A 177 -13.40 4.95 24.58
N THR A 178 -14.37 4.61 23.73
CA THR A 178 -14.44 5.10 22.33
C THR A 178 -14.81 6.58 22.25
N GLY A 179 -15.46 7.13 23.28
CA GLY A 179 -15.79 8.56 23.40
C GLY A 179 -14.64 9.47 23.90
N ARG A 180 -13.51 8.90 24.33
CA ARG A 180 -12.38 9.65 24.92
C ARG A 180 -11.28 9.97 23.90
N VAL A 181 -10.72 11.18 23.91
CA VAL A 181 -9.49 11.52 23.15
C VAL A 181 -8.55 12.37 23.99
N SER A 182 -7.25 12.26 23.77
CA SER A 182 -6.27 13.17 24.38
C SER A 182 -6.25 14.53 23.66
N HIS A 183 -5.84 15.58 24.36
CA HIS A 183 -5.63 16.90 23.75
C HIS A 183 -4.57 16.85 22.63
N GLU A 184 -3.56 15.98 22.74
CA GLU A 184 -2.60 15.73 21.65
C GLU A 184 -3.27 15.14 20.39
N THR A 185 -4.29 14.29 20.57
CA THR A 185 -5.07 13.76 19.43
C THR A 185 -5.87 14.87 18.75
N ILE A 186 -6.40 15.81 19.53
CA ILE A 186 -7.11 16.99 19.02
C ILE A 186 -6.13 17.90 18.28
N TYR A 187 -4.95 18.21 18.84
CA TYR A 187 -3.91 18.99 18.16
C TYR A 187 -3.44 18.35 16.87
N ARG A 188 -3.19 17.03 16.87
CA ARG A 188 -2.78 16.31 15.67
C ARG A 188 -3.86 16.37 14.58
N ALA A 189 -5.14 16.36 14.95
CA ALA A 189 -6.23 16.54 13.99
C ALA A 189 -6.25 17.98 13.43
N LEU A 190 -6.07 18.98 14.28
CA LEU A 190 -6.04 20.40 13.89
C LEU A 190 -4.89 20.76 12.94
N TYR A 191 -3.70 20.18 13.13
CA TYR A 191 -2.50 20.60 12.39
C TYR A 191 -2.08 19.65 11.25
N VAL A 192 -2.48 18.37 11.27
CA VAL A 192 -2.00 17.36 10.31
C VAL A 192 -3.08 16.94 9.30
N GLN A 193 -4.37 17.01 9.67
CA GLN A 193 -5.44 16.44 8.85
C GLN A 193 -6.19 17.48 8.01
N GLU A 194 -6.43 18.68 8.54
CA GLU A 194 -7.13 19.75 7.82
C GLU A 194 -6.56 21.12 8.21
N PRO A 195 -5.88 21.86 7.32
CA PRO A 195 -5.54 23.25 7.59
C PRO A 195 -6.83 24.08 7.62
N VAL A 196 -7.33 24.29 8.84
CA VAL A 196 -8.19 25.38 9.33
C VAL A 196 -9.45 25.72 8.50
N LYS A 197 -10.59 25.17 8.94
CA LYS A 197 -11.96 25.67 8.65
C LYS A 197 -12.80 25.85 9.92
N TRP A 198 -12.17 25.96 11.09
CA TRP A 198 -12.87 26.02 12.39
C TRP A 198 -13.19 27.45 12.87
N PHE A 199 -12.69 28.48 12.17
CA PHE A 199 -12.78 29.88 12.61
C PHE A 199 -13.40 30.81 11.55
N VAL A 200 -14.33 30.32 10.72
CA VAL A 200 -15.08 31.16 9.77
C VAL A 200 -16.56 31.06 10.07
#